data_AF-A0A553NQV9-F1
#
_entry.id   AF-A0A553NQV9-F1
#
_cell.length_a   1.000
_cell.length_b   1.000
_cell.length_c   1.000
_cell.angle_alpha   90.00
_cell.angle_beta   90.00
_cell.angle_gamma   90.00
#
_symmetry.space_group_name_H-M   'P 1'
#
loop_
_entity.id
_entity.type
_entity.pdbx_description
1 polymer ?
#
loop_
_entity_poly.entity_id
_entity_poly.type
_entity_poly.pdbx_seq_one_letter_code
_entity_poly.pdbx_strand_id
1 'polypeptide(L)'
;MAKTRHIQSSLSLSTVLLVLFSLFHHSLQVDRFCPLEKNGDECRAKKNQFKCGSFFVNLSGADTKLSWLGALPDFLNKASAQSSPKLKASFDNMKKHNFRMEAVANTRLDNCDQNILNEKGDRTLGDVLCQRAMFYVPGQHFHSFEKVGFYHSACAGNWTQTLEPKGQPLVLKEELCCKYENGKGWFFRCDGSEFKKTCN
;
A
#
# COMPACT_ATOMS: atom_id res chain seq x y z
N MET A 1 75.95 -29.65 14.21
CA MET A 1 74.93 -30.42 13.46
C MET A 1 73.59 -30.25 14.16
N ALA A 2 72.63 -29.54 13.55
CA ALA A 2 71.23 -29.53 13.95
C ALA A 2 70.38 -29.36 12.70
N LYS A 3 69.38 -30.24 12.55
CA LYS A 3 68.65 -30.56 11.33
C LYS A 3 67.28 -29.88 11.39
N THR A 4 67.01 -28.95 10.48
CA THR A 4 65.71 -28.27 10.32
C THR A 4 64.67 -29.26 9.79
N ARG A 5 63.53 -29.42 10.48
CA ARG A 5 62.36 -30.19 9.99
C ARG A 5 61.36 -29.24 9.34
N HIS A 6 61.06 -29.50 8.06
CA HIS A 6 59.87 -29.01 7.38
C HIS A 6 58.64 -29.79 7.87
N ILE A 7 57.55 -29.08 8.18
CA ILE A 7 56.22 -29.66 8.39
C ILE A 7 55.39 -29.31 7.14
N GLN A 8 55.05 -30.34 6.37
CA GLN A 8 54.11 -30.28 5.25
C GLN A 8 52.68 -30.31 5.81
N SER A 9 51.87 -29.29 5.51
CA SER A 9 50.43 -29.30 5.75
C SER A 9 49.69 -29.69 4.47
N SER A 10 49.21 -30.93 4.38
CA SER A 10 48.30 -31.38 3.33
C SER A 10 46.85 -31.00 3.69
N LEU A 11 46.34 -29.90 3.14
CA LEU A 11 44.90 -29.64 3.16
C LEU A 11 44.22 -30.44 2.04
N SER A 12 43.28 -31.31 2.40
CA SER A 12 42.55 -32.15 1.46
C SER A 12 41.56 -31.31 0.62
N LEU A 13 41.59 -31.52 -0.69
CA LEU A 13 40.75 -30.86 -1.70
C LEU A 13 39.24 -31.02 -1.45
N SER A 14 38.82 -32.07 -0.76
CA SER A 14 37.41 -32.39 -0.50
C SER A 14 36.74 -31.41 0.48
N THR A 15 37.51 -30.76 1.35
CA THR A 15 36.99 -29.82 2.35
C THR A 15 36.64 -28.45 1.74
N VAL A 16 37.24 -28.09 0.60
CA VAL A 16 37.01 -26.80 -0.06
C VAL A 16 35.71 -26.80 -0.89
N LEU A 17 35.29 -27.95 -1.44
CA LEU A 17 34.08 -28.03 -2.27
C LEU A 17 32.76 -27.93 -1.47
N LEU A 18 32.74 -28.38 -0.21
CA LEU A 18 31.51 -28.37 0.61
C LEU A 18 31.13 -26.98 1.13
N VAL A 19 32.10 -26.06 1.26
CA VAL A 19 31.84 -24.69 1.75
C VAL A 19 31.27 -23.79 0.64
N LEU A 20 31.54 -24.11 -0.63
CA LEU A 20 31.06 -23.32 -1.78
C LEU A 20 29.58 -23.56 -2.12
N PHE A 21 28.98 -24.68 -1.70
CA PHE A 21 27.56 -24.98 -1.97
C PHE A 21 26.58 -24.38 -0.93
N SER A 22 27.08 -23.91 0.22
CA SER A 22 26.26 -23.32 1.29
C SER A 22 26.02 -21.81 1.15
N LEU A 23 26.57 -21.17 0.13
CA LEU A 23 26.41 -19.73 -0.09
C LEU A 23 25.30 -19.48 -1.14
N PHE A 24 24.21 -18.88 -0.65
CA PHE A 24 23.15 -18.20 -1.41
C PHE A 24 22.01 -19.04 -2.01
N HIS A 25 21.19 -19.64 -1.14
CA HIS A 25 19.74 -19.63 -1.36
C HIS A 25 19.10 -18.59 -0.42
N HIS A 26 19.45 -17.32 -0.58
CA HIS A 26 18.55 -16.26 -0.12
C HIS A 26 17.41 -16.21 -1.12
N SER A 27 16.32 -16.94 -0.84
CA SER A 27 15.04 -16.69 -1.50
C SER A 27 14.64 -15.25 -1.18
N LEU A 28 14.96 -14.33 -2.08
CA LEU A 28 14.37 -12.99 -2.13
C LEU A 28 12.86 -13.19 -2.24
N GLN A 29 12.15 -13.16 -1.11
CA GLN A 29 10.71 -12.96 -1.11
C GLN A 29 10.50 -11.57 -1.70
N VAL A 30 10.17 -11.51 -2.99
CA VAL A 30 9.70 -10.29 -3.62
C VAL A 30 8.35 -10.00 -2.99
N ASP A 31 8.30 -9.01 -2.10
CA ASP A 31 7.04 -8.50 -1.58
C ASP A 31 6.18 -8.07 -2.76
N ARG A 32 4.97 -8.62 -2.84
CA ARG A 32 4.02 -8.26 -3.89
C ARG A 32 3.60 -6.81 -3.68
N PHE A 33 3.51 -6.04 -4.76
CA PHE A 33 3.03 -4.67 -4.73
C PHE A 33 1.57 -4.57 -4.25
N CYS A 34 0.77 -5.60 -4.53
CA CYS A 34 -0.63 -5.66 -4.15
C CYS A 34 -1.12 -7.13 -3.99
N PRO A 35 -2.23 -7.39 -3.27
CA PRO A 35 -2.70 -8.75 -3.02
C PRO A 35 -3.06 -9.56 -4.28
N LEU A 36 -3.51 -8.88 -5.35
CA LEU A 36 -3.96 -9.52 -6.59
C LEU A 36 -2.87 -9.60 -7.66
N GLU A 37 -1.63 -9.21 -7.33
CA GLU A 37 -0.52 -9.21 -8.28
C GLU A 37 -0.30 -10.59 -8.89
N LYS A 38 -0.08 -10.61 -10.21
CA LYS A 38 0.35 -11.80 -10.95
C LYS A 38 1.53 -11.45 -11.83
N ASN A 39 2.62 -12.20 -11.71
CA ASN A 39 3.81 -12.07 -12.55
C ASN A 39 4.39 -10.64 -12.58
N GLY A 40 4.41 -9.93 -11.45
CA GLY A 40 4.96 -8.56 -11.40
C GLY A 40 4.10 -7.52 -12.12
N ASP A 41 2.80 -7.78 -12.30
CA ASP A 41 1.89 -6.84 -12.98
C ASP A 41 1.51 -5.64 -12.12
N GLU A 42 1.89 -5.61 -10.84
CA GLU A 42 1.57 -4.55 -9.86
C GLU A 42 0.07 -4.18 -9.85
N CYS A 43 -0.81 -5.17 -10.07
CA CYS A 43 -2.25 -4.98 -10.21
C CYS A 43 -2.69 -4.02 -11.33
N ARG A 44 -1.83 -3.72 -12.31
CA ARG A 44 -2.16 -2.85 -13.44
C ARG A 44 -3.38 -3.37 -14.21
N ALA A 45 -4.01 -2.49 -14.99
CA ALA A 45 -5.10 -2.87 -15.88
C ALA A 45 -4.59 -3.83 -16.95
N LYS A 46 -5.37 -4.85 -17.32
CA LYS A 46 -5.02 -5.72 -18.46
C LYS A 46 -5.32 -5.03 -19.79
N LYS A 47 -5.05 -5.73 -20.90
CA LYS A 47 -5.47 -5.31 -22.23
C LYS A 47 -6.98 -5.04 -22.24
N ASN A 48 -7.39 -3.91 -22.82
CA ASN A 48 -8.79 -3.45 -22.90
C ASN A 48 -9.50 -3.25 -21.54
N GLN A 49 -8.72 -3.02 -20.48
CA GLN A 49 -9.27 -2.67 -19.16
C GLN A 49 -8.80 -1.29 -18.73
N PHE A 50 -9.55 -0.71 -17.80
CA PHE A 50 -9.22 0.52 -17.11
C PHE A 50 -9.36 0.28 -15.61
N LYS A 51 -8.42 0.81 -14.83
CA LYS A 51 -8.43 0.76 -13.36
C LYS A 51 -8.13 2.12 -12.77
N CYS A 52 -8.80 2.44 -11.66
CA CYS A 52 -8.47 3.57 -10.79
C CYS A 52 -7.95 3.01 -9.47
N GLY A 53 -6.69 3.29 -9.12
CA GLY A 53 -6.06 2.85 -7.88
C GLY A 53 -5.87 3.99 -6.89
N SER A 54 -5.87 3.64 -5.60
CA SER A 54 -5.49 4.51 -4.49
C SER A 54 -4.20 4.01 -3.88
N PHE A 55 -3.33 4.94 -3.51
CA PHE A 55 -1.99 4.65 -3.02
C PHE A 55 -1.60 5.60 -1.91
N PHE A 56 -0.78 5.14 -0.96
CA PHE A 56 0.12 6.04 -0.27
C PHE A 56 1.23 6.45 -1.24
N VAL A 57 1.58 7.73 -1.25
CA VAL A 57 2.58 8.31 -2.15
C VAL A 57 3.79 8.74 -1.32
N ASN A 58 4.95 8.14 -1.61
CA ASN A 58 6.20 8.34 -0.89
C ASN A 58 6.00 8.18 0.64
N LEU A 59 5.33 7.09 1.03
CA LEU A 59 5.07 6.78 2.44
C LEU A 59 6.41 6.78 3.19
N SER A 60 6.51 7.58 4.26
CA SER A 60 7.80 7.78 4.93
C SER A 60 8.27 6.47 5.57
N GLY A 61 9.49 6.05 5.27
CA GLY A 61 10.05 4.76 5.71
C GLY A 61 9.68 3.56 4.84
N ALA A 62 8.89 3.73 3.78
CA ALA A 62 8.71 2.69 2.76
C ALA A 62 9.73 2.84 1.62
N ASP A 63 10.17 1.71 1.06
CA ASP A 63 11.12 1.69 -0.06
C ASP A 63 10.47 1.99 -1.42
N THR A 64 9.13 2.03 -1.47
CA THR A 64 8.35 2.21 -2.70
C THR A 64 7.74 3.60 -2.80
N LYS A 65 7.75 4.18 -4.00
CA LYS A 65 7.02 5.45 -4.26
C LYS A 65 5.51 5.33 -4.10
N LEU A 66 4.95 4.16 -4.36
CA LEU A 66 3.52 3.88 -4.24
C LEU A 66 3.31 2.64 -3.38
N SER A 67 2.49 2.76 -2.34
CA SER A 67 2.05 1.63 -1.52
C SER A 67 0.55 1.43 -1.69
N TRP A 68 0.14 0.21 -2.02
CA TRP A 68 -1.21 -0.12 -2.48
C TRP A 68 -2.30 0.06 -1.41
N LEU A 69 -3.41 0.73 -1.75
CA LEU A 69 -4.61 0.76 -0.88
C LEU A 69 -5.78 -0.03 -1.46
N GLY A 70 -5.89 -0.08 -2.78
CA GLY A 70 -6.99 -0.72 -3.50
C GLY A 70 -7.21 -0.08 -4.86
N ALA A 71 -7.97 -0.75 -5.72
CA ALA A 71 -8.38 -0.19 -7.00
C ALA A 71 -9.79 -0.61 -7.40
N LEU A 72 -10.43 0.22 -8.21
CA LEU A 72 -11.60 -0.14 -8.98
C LEU A 72 -11.18 -0.69 -10.36
N PRO A 73 -11.93 -1.66 -10.94
CA PRO A 73 -13.11 -2.28 -10.36
C PRO A 73 -12.79 -3.44 -9.38
N ASP A 74 -11.52 -3.74 -9.09
CA ASP A 74 -11.12 -4.90 -8.28
C ASP A 74 -11.83 -4.95 -6.91
N PHE A 75 -12.03 -3.78 -6.29
CA PHE A 75 -12.77 -3.61 -5.04
C PHE A 75 -14.20 -4.17 -5.10
N LEU A 76 -14.89 -4.04 -6.24
CA LEU A 76 -16.27 -4.50 -6.41
C LEU A 76 -16.39 -6.03 -6.32
N ASN A 77 -15.28 -6.74 -6.46
CA ASN A 77 -15.24 -8.20 -6.33
C ASN A 77 -15.04 -8.66 -4.88
N LYS A 78 -14.81 -7.75 -3.91
CA LYS A 78 -14.67 -8.11 -2.50
C LYS A 78 -16.03 -8.48 -1.90
N ALA A 79 -16.04 -9.47 -1.00
CA ALA A 79 -17.25 -9.86 -0.28
C ALA A 79 -17.90 -8.67 0.46
N SER A 80 -17.09 -7.81 1.10
CA SER A 80 -17.55 -6.59 1.77
C SER A 80 -18.31 -5.63 0.84
N ALA A 81 -17.84 -5.45 -0.39
CA ALA A 81 -18.50 -4.62 -1.40
C ALA A 81 -19.79 -5.29 -1.93
N GLN A 82 -19.78 -6.61 -2.10
CA GLN A 82 -20.94 -7.36 -2.57
C GLN A 82 -22.06 -7.48 -1.53
N SER A 83 -21.74 -7.47 -0.24
CA SER A 83 -22.71 -7.63 0.84
C SER A 83 -23.24 -6.31 1.40
N SER A 84 -22.62 -5.16 1.11
CA SER A 84 -23.06 -3.86 1.63
C SER A 84 -23.92 -3.09 0.62
N PRO A 85 -25.22 -2.86 0.91
CA PRO A 85 -26.06 -1.98 0.10
C PRO A 85 -25.55 -0.54 0.07
N LYS A 86 -24.93 -0.07 1.16
CA LYS A 86 -24.36 1.28 1.24
C LYS A 86 -23.19 1.43 0.28
N LEU A 87 -22.26 0.48 0.28
CA LEU A 87 -21.15 0.46 -0.68
C LEU A 87 -21.69 0.38 -2.10
N LYS A 88 -22.59 -0.57 -2.39
CA LYS A 88 -23.23 -0.66 -3.72
C LYS A 88 -23.88 0.66 -4.16
N ALA A 89 -24.65 1.31 -3.30
CA ALA A 89 -25.26 2.61 -3.59
C ALA A 89 -24.21 3.72 -3.84
N SER A 90 -23.07 3.69 -3.15
CA SER A 90 -21.93 4.56 -3.45
C SER A 90 -21.39 4.33 -4.86
N PHE A 91 -21.66 3.17 -5.50
CA PHE A 91 -21.25 2.83 -6.87
C PHE A 91 -22.39 2.73 -7.90
N ASP A 92 -23.66 2.62 -7.51
CA ASP A 92 -24.77 2.28 -8.42
C ASP A 92 -25.06 3.37 -9.48
N ASN A 93 -24.63 4.61 -9.25
CA ASN A 93 -24.67 5.68 -10.24
C ASN A 93 -23.37 5.84 -11.05
N MET A 94 -22.33 5.05 -10.74
CA MET A 94 -21.09 5.02 -11.50
C MET A 94 -21.21 4.01 -12.64
N LYS A 95 -21.43 4.51 -13.86
CA LYS A 95 -21.24 3.70 -15.07
C LYS A 95 -19.81 3.12 -15.02
N LYS A 96 -19.60 1.89 -15.50
CA LYS A 96 -18.29 1.18 -15.53
C LYS A 96 -17.11 1.98 -16.15
N HIS A 97 -17.37 3.11 -16.81
CA HIS A 97 -16.39 4.01 -17.41
C HIS A 97 -16.22 5.35 -16.65
N ASN A 98 -16.97 5.59 -15.58
CA ASN A 98 -16.99 6.84 -14.80
C ASN A 98 -16.66 6.59 -13.32
N PHE A 99 -15.64 5.79 -13.04
CA PHE A 99 -15.15 5.60 -11.67
C PHE A 99 -14.42 6.86 -11.21
N ARG A 100 -15.18 7.77 -10.60
CA ARG A 100 -14.70 9.06 -10.13
C ARG A 100 -14.26 8.95 -8.68
N MET A 101 -12.95 8.90 -8.47
CA MET A 101 -12.33 8.87 -7.14
C MET A 101 -12.46 10.21 -6.39
N GLU A 102 -12.99 11.24 -7.03
CA GLU A 102 -13.21 12.58 -6.49
C GLU A 102 -14.08 12.57 -5.23
N ALA A 103 -15.10 11.72 -5.15
CA ALA A 103 -15.92 11.63 -3.94
C ALA A 103 -15.08 11.19 -2.73
N VAL A 104 -14.21 10.20 -2.94
CA VAL A 104 -13.28 9.71 -1.90
C VAL A 104 -12.21 10.77 -1.62
N ALA A 105 -11.68 11.43 -2.66
CA ALA A 105 -10.71 12.53 -2.54
C ALA A 105 -11.18 13.67 -1.63
N ASN A 106 -12.48 13.99 -1.69
CA ASN A 106 -13.11 15.05 -0.89
C ASN A 106 -13.68 14.55 0.44
N THR A 107 -13.56 13.27 0.76
CA THR A 107 -14.05 12.73 2.03
C THR A 107 -13.12 13.18 3.17
N ARG A 108 -13.69 13.80 4.20
CA ARG A 108 -12.96 14.16 5.42
C ARG A 108 -12.44 12.90 6.13
N LEU A 109 -11.25 12.99 6.73
CA LEU A 109 -10.62 11.84 7.38
C LEU A 109 -11.32 11.42 8.67
N ASP A 110 -12.12 12.29 9.29
CA ASP A 110 -12.96 11.97 10.45
C ASP A 110 -14.36 11.43 10.08
N ASN A 111 -14.61 11.14 8.79
CA ASN A 111 -15.85 10.53 8.32
C ASN A 111 -15.83 8.99 8.52
N CYS A 112 -16.97 8.43 8.91
CA CYS A 112 -17.24 7.00 9.12
C CYS A 112 -17.93 6.32 7.92
N ASP A 113 -18.32 7.08 6.91
CA ASP A 113 -19.09 6.57 5.77
C ASP A 113 -18.32 5.49 5.03
N GLN A 114 -19.06 4.45 4.65
CA GLN A 114 -18.50 3.36 3.88
C GLN A 114 -18.08 3.83 2.49
N ASN A 115 -16.85 3.53 2.09
CA ASN A 115 -16.33 3.77 0.75
C ASN A 115 -15.20 2.77 0.42
N ILE A 116 -14.50 2.92 -0.72
CA ILE A 116 -13.46 1.95 -1.11
C ILE A 116 -12.26 1.89 -0.16
N LEU A 117 -12.01 2.96 0.59
CA LEU A 117 -10.92 3.07 1.56
C LEU A 117 -11.40 2.77 2.98
N ASN A 118 -12.66 3.04 3.31
CA ASN A 118 -13.29 2.71 4.58
C ASN A 118 -14.44 1.70 4.40
N GLU A 119 -14.14 0.42 4.24
CA GLU A 119 -15.15 -0.57 3.82
C GLU A 119 -16.19 -0.88 4.91
N LYS A 120 -15.76 -0.89 6.16
CA LYS A 120 -16.60 -1.29 7.30
C LYS A 120 -17.39 -0.12 7.86
N GLY A 121 -16.82 1.08 7.86
CA GLY A 121 -17.44 2.28 8.43
C GLY A 121 -17.57 2.25 9.96
N ASP A 122 -16.91 1.30 10.63
CA ASP A 122 -16.83 1.17 12.09
C ASP A 122 -15.71 2.03 12.70
N ARG A 123 -14.87 2.62 11.86
CA ARG A 123 -13.79 3.54 12.21
C ARG A 123 -13.77 4.71 11.23
N THR A 124 -13.12 5.80 11.61
CA THR A 124 -12.96 6.95 10.71
C THR A 124 -12.06 6.56 9.53
N LEU A 125 -12.22 7.25 8.38
CA LEU A 125 -11.40 7.01 7.20
C LEU A 125 -9.90 7.17 7.52
N GLY A 126 -9.52 8.20 8.27
CA GLY A 126 -8.15 8.46 8.69
C GLY A 126 -7.60 7.32 9.54
N ASP A 127 -8.37 6.84 10.51
CA ASP A 127 -7.98 5.69 11.34
C ASP A 127 -7.71 4.42 10.53
N VAL A 128 -8.59 4.14 9.57
CA VAL A 128 -8.43 3.00 8.66
C VAL A 128 -7.17 3.16 7.81
N LEU A 129 -6.91 4.36 7.30
CA LEU A 129 -5.72 4.64 6.50
C LEU A 129 -4.45 4.55 7.35
N CYS A 130 -4.40 5.15 8.54
CA CYS A 130 -3.27 5.02 9.44
C CYS A 130 -3.01 3.56 9.81
N GLN A 131 -4.05 2.79 10.12
CA GLN A 131 -3.90 1.36 10.38
C GLN A 131 -3.29 0.62 9.17
N ARG A 132 -3.65 1.00 7.95
CA ARG A 132 -3.08 0.42 6.72
C ARG A 132 -1.63 0.84 6.49
N ALA A 133 -1.30 2.11 6.70
CA ALA A 133 0.06 2.64 6.57
C ALA A 133 1.03 1.87 7.48
N MET A 134 0.63 1.57 8.73
CA MET A 134 1.41 0.80 9.69
C MET A 134 1.93 -0.55 9.15
N PHE A 135 1.19 -1.21 8.25
CA PHE A 135 1.61 -2.49 7.67
C PHE A 135 2.75 -2.35 6.65
N TYR A 136 2.89 -1.19 6.02
CA TYR A 136 3.98 -0.91 5.10
C TYR A 136 5.27 -0.48 5.81
N VAL A 137 5.14 0.08 7.02
CA VAL A 137 6.25 0.67 7.77
C VAL A 137 6.19 0.24 9.26
N PRO A 138 6.37 -1.07 9.53
CA PRO A 138 6.25 -1.58 10.89
C PRO A 138 7.32 -0.99 11.83
N GLY A 139 6.94 -0.75 13.08
CA GLY A 139 7.87 -0.30 14.13
C GLY A 139 8.25 1.18 14.12
N GLN A 140 7.65 1.98 13.24
CA GLN A 140 7.89 3.41 13.18
C GLN A 140 7.06 4.19 14.22
N HIS A 141 7.72 5.12 14.92
CA HIS A 141 7.14 6.02 15.92
C HIS A 141 7.14 7.47 15.44
N PHE A 142 6.68 7.74 14.21
CA PHE A 142 6.60 9.08 13.66
C PHE A 142 5.17 9.61 13.56
N HIS A 143 5.05 10.93 13.52
CA HIS A 143 3.88 11.65 13.03
C HIS A 143 4.13 11.87 11.53
N SER A 144 3.66 10.96 10.68
CA SER A 144 3.90 11.09 9.24
C SER A 144 2.81 11.89 8.57
N PHE A 145 3.24 12.68 7.59
CA PHE A 145 2.40 13.30 6.59
C PHE A 145 2.27 12.33 5.43
N GLU A 146 1.19 11.55 5.42
CA GLU A 146 1.00 10.56 4.37
C GLU A 146 0.11 11.14 3.27
N LYS A 147 0.66 11.21 2.07
CA LYS A 147 -0.12 11.64 0.91
C LYS A 147 -0.85 10.45 0.34
N VAL A 148 -2.18 10.49 0.32
CA VAL A 148 -2.99 9.50 -0.40
C VAL A 148 -3.34 10.04 -1.78
N GLY A 149 -2.82 9.38 -2.81
CA GLY A 149 -2.99 9.76 -4.21
C GLY A 149 -3.84 8.77 -5.00
N PHE A 150 -4.46 9.28 -6.06
CA PHE A 150 -5.26 8.48 -6.98
C PHE A 150 -4.57 8.40 -8.35
N TYR A 151 -4.47 7.18 -8.87
CA TYR A 151 -3.79 6.87 -10.13
C TYR A 151 -4.72 6.06 -11.02
N HIS A 152 -4.46 6.04 -12.32
CA HIS A 152 -5.15 5.16 -13.26
C HIS A 152 -4.15 4.33 -14.05
N SER A 153 -4.61 3.17 -14.49
CA SER A 153 -3.90 2.29 -15.42
C SER A 153 -4.89 1.86 -16.49
N ALA A 154 -4.47 1.89 -17.75
CA ALA A 154 -5.30 1.57 -18.90
C ALA A 154 -4.53 0.71 -19.90
N CYS A 155 -5.18 -0.30 -20.47
CA CYS A 155 -4.66 -1.08 -21.58
C CYS A 155 -3.23 -1.64 -21.36
N ALA A 156 -2.97 -2.26 -20.20
CA ALA A 156 -1.64 -2.74 -19.79
C ALA A 156 -0.59 -1.66 -19.48
N GLY A 157 -0.97 -0.38 -19.49
CA GLY A 157 -0.12 0.74 -19.13
C GLY A 157 0.20 0.81 -17.63
N ASN A 158 1.30 1.49 -17.31
CA ASN A 158 1.72 1.76 -15.94
C ASN A 158 0.71 2.63 -15.17
N TRP A 159 0.78 2.59 -13.85
CA TRP A 159 0.04 3.51 -13.00
C TRP A 159 0.48 4.95 -13.28
N THR A 160 -0.47 5.78 -13.67
CA THR A 160 -0.29 7.20 -14.02
C THR A 160 -1.11 8.05 -13.07
N GLN A 161 -0.52 9.12 -12.53
CA GLN A 161 -1.21 10.01 -11.60
C GLN A 161 -2.47 10.57 -12.26
N THR A 162 -3.62 10.38 -11.62
CA THR A 162 -4.88 10.98 -12.08
C THR A 162 -4.87 12.45 -11.73
N LEU A 163 -5.36 13.28 -12.66
CA LEU A 163 -5.42 14.73 -12.52
C LEU A 163 -6.87 15.19 -12.40
N GLU A 164 -7.09 16.25 -11.64
CA GLU A 164 -8.30 17.05 -11.65
C GLU A 164 -8.44 17.81 -12.97
N PRO A 165 -9.64 18.32 -13.32
CA PRO A 165 -9.84 19.09 -14.56
C PRO A 165 -8.89 20.29 -14.75
N LYS A 166 -8.39 20.86 -13.63
CA LYS A 166 -7.42 21.96 -13.62
C LYS A 166 -5.96 21.51 -13.75
N GLY A 167 -5.71 20.22 -14.01
CA GLY A 167 -4.38 19.63 -14.18
C GLY A 167 -3.63 19.30 -12.89
N GLN A 168 -4.24 19.52 -11.72
CA GLN A 168 -3.61 19.21 -10.43
C GLN A 168 -3.74 17.72 -10.08
N PRO A 169 -2.76 17.10 -9.38
CA PRO A 169 -2.89 15.72 -8.93
C PRO A 169 -4.14 15.49 -8.07
N LEU A 170 -4.95 14.49 -8.42
CA LEU A 170 -6.05 14.03 -7.60
C LEU A 170 -5.50 13.27 -6.39
N VAL A 171 -5.74 13.82 -5.21
CA VAL A 171 -5.25 13.36 -3.91
C VAL A 171 -6.34 13.59 -2.85
N LEU A 172 -6.25 12.94 -1.69
CA LEU A 172 -7.09 13.35 -0.55
C LEU A 172 -6.83 14.83 -0.25
N LYS A 173 -7.90 15.60 -0.05
CA LYS A 173 -7.80 17.05 0.22
C LYS A 173 -7.27 17.36 1.61
N GLU A 174 -7.54 16.47 2.54
CA GLU A 174 -7.08 16.55 3.91
C GLU A 174 -5.81 15.73 4.09
N GLU A 175 -4.83 16.32 4.76
CA GLU A 175 -3.56 15.67 5.06
C GLU A 175 -3.72 14.59 6.14
N LEU A 176 -3.14 13.41 5.90
CA LEU A 176 -3.24 12.28 6.81
C LEU A 176 -2.08 12.33 7.81
N CYS A 177 -2.38 12.65 9.07
CA CYS A 177 -1.44 12.52 10.17
C CYS A 177 -1.76 11.31 11.05
N CYS A 178 -0.76 10.46 11.22
CA CYS A 178 -0.90 9.19 11.93
C CYS A 178 -0.09 9.14 13.22
N LYS A 179 -0.69 8.55 14.25
CA LYS A 179 -0.06 8.18 15.51
C LYS A 179 -0.17 6.67 15.69
N TYR A 180 0.95 6.02 16.03
CA TYR A 180 0.99 4.57 16.22
C TYR A 180 1.19 4.21 17.68
N GLU A 181 0.20 3.55 18.28
CA GLU A 181 0.23 3.13 19.69
C GLU A 181 -0.37 1.74 19.85
N ASN A 182 0.30 0.87 20.61
CA ASN A 182 -0.18 -0.48 20.95
C ASN A 182 -0.62 -1.30 19.72
N GLY A 183 0.16 -1.22 18.64
CA GLY A 183 -0.14 -1.92 17.38
C GLY A 183 -1.36 -1.38 16.61
N LYS A 184 -1.82 -0.17 16.93
CA LYS A 184 -2.92 0.50 16.24
C LYS A 184 -2.47 1.83 15.66
N GLY A 185 -2.93 2.11 14.44
CA GLY A 185 -2.80 3.43 13.82
C GLY A 185 -4.03 4.29 14.10
N TRP A 186 -3.80 5.51 14.55
CA TRP A 186 -4.81 6.50 14.89
C TRP A 186 -4.59 7.76 14.08
N PHE A 187 -5.67 8.30 13.54
CA PHE A 187 -5.64 9.59 12.87
C PHE A 187 -5.78 10.74 13.88
N PHE A 188 -5.08 11.83 13.61
CA PHE A 188 -5.34 13.13 14.19
C PHE A 188 -5.21 14.21 13.13
N ARG A 189 -5.91 15.33 13.32
CA ARG A 189 -5.78 16.49 12.42
C ARG A 189 -4.38 17.07 12.53
N CYS A 190 -3.68 17.20 11.40
CA CYS A 190 -2.31 17.72 11.38
C CYS A 190 -2.18 19.13 11.98
N ASP A 191 -3.23 19.96 11.85
CA ASP A 191 -3.30 21.31 12.42
C ASP A 191 -3.70 21.36 13.90
N GLY A 192 -3.95 20.20 14.52
CA GLY A 192 -4.38 20.08 15.92
C GLY A 192 -5.84 20.44 16.16
N SER A 193 -6.63 20.70 15.11
CA SER A 193 -8.06 21.00 15.24
C SER A 193 -8.85 19.82 15.81
N GLU A 194 -9.99 20.12 16.44
CA GLU A 194 -10.91 19.10 16.93
C GLU A 194 -11.55 18.31 15.78
N PHE A 195 -11.78 17.02 16.02
CA PHE A 195 -12.34 16.11 15.02
C PHE A 195 -13.11 14.97 15.67
N LYS A 196 -13.98 14.33 14.89
CA LYS A 196 -14.70 13.13 15.34
C LYS A 196 -13.74 11.94 15.45
N LYS A 197 -13.57 11.38 16.64
CA LYS A 197 -12.62 10.29 16.92
C LYS A 197 -13.21 8.88 16.79
N THR A 198 -14.53 8.74 16.90
CA THR A 198 -15.21 7.43 16.94
C THR A 198 -16.39 7.38 16.00
N CYS A 199 -16.72 6.18 15.52
CA CYS A 199 -17.92 5.90 14.75
C CYS A 199 -18.93 5.19 15.65
N ASN A 200 -20.20 5.56 15.52
CA ASN A 200 -21.32 5.04 16.31
C ASN A 200 -22.21 4.20 15.41
#